data_AF-A0A928ICK8-F1
#
_entry.id   AF-A0A928ICK8-F1
#
_cell.length_a   1.000
_cell.length_b   1.000
_cell.length_c   1.000
_cell.angle_alpha   90.00
_cell.angle_beta   90.00
_cell.angle_gamma   90.00
#
_symmetry.space_group_name_H-M   'P 1'
#
loop_
_entity.id
_entity.type
_entity.pdbx_description
1 polymer ?
#
loop_
_entity_poly.entity_id
_entity_poly.type
_entity_poly.pdbx_seq_one_letter_code
_entity_poly.pdbx_strand_id
1 'polypeptide(L)'
;MNYQTSAEQKVSFRYESIDSIFAILTVVVGFFFSKALPVDKNPLGTLIMIFILFTVGTVYLKLSHKQIKIKSWIFTALTLVLSSGLITTSNKTLKGFLFLFILCCFLYWVYTAFGLSKILGNMSAVHILKAIFYVPVSYIGNVFPAMFAKRGGENSEKARKNFLYVLIGLAITIIPTSLVVSLLSFDSGFVSILQSIIKFDIEDVIYFIGDLILGVFFAMILFGSLFGSKETSVNNKTVGDREKISFNLVPKTIICTAVTPILLLYVIFFISQWDYYVSAFTKVLPENLSYSEYAREGFFQLCFICAFNAFVLLMFHVLVKTNGKKYDAVKMIYSSLISIFTLVLVATALSKMLLYIDSYGLTRLRVYSSWMIILLGVFFVITLIYQFIPKLPIISSLVITFVIFFGLLTIPDVDAVIANYNVNAYLDGRHNSIDVYTLETYGTSAVPALYELKDHFENDPDINNSEERTLKHINASLDVIKEQTESKNIFSFDIPKYKAKKLFKVHGDVDLNE
;
A
#
# COMPACT_ATOMS: atom_id res chain seq x y z
N MET A 1 0.69 34.22 -44.83
CA MET A 1 0.08 33.38 -43.77
C MET A 1 1.20 32.95 -42.82
N ASN A 2 1.44 33.74 -41.77
CA ASN A 2 2.48 33.47 -40.78
C ASN A 2 1.87 32.62 -39.65
N TYR A 3 2.32 31.37 -39.53
CA TYR A 3 2.15 30.60 -38.31
C TYR A 3 3.09 31.19 -37.26
N GLN A 4 2.57 32.06 -36.39
CA GLN A 4 3.21 32.33 -35.12
C GLN A 4 3.14 31.05 -34.28
N THR A 5 4.29 30.44 -34.09
CA THR A 5 4.55 29.49 -33.01
C THR A 5 4.14 30.14 -31.69
N SER A 6 3.08 29.61 -31.06
CA SER A 6 2.77 29.90 -29.66
C SER A 6 3.98 29.53 -28.82
N ALA A 7 4.77 30.54 -28.46
CA ALA A 7 5.81 30.40 -27.46
C ALA A 7 5.16 29.81 -26.20
N GLU A 8 5.66 28.65 -25.75
CA GLU A 8 5.38 28.12 -24.43
C GLU A 8 5.67 29.22 -23.41
N GLN A 9 4.62 29.83 -22.87
CA GLN A 9 4.74 30.74 -21.75
C GLN A 9 5.37 29.95 -20.60
N LYS A 10 6.67 30.12 -20.37
CA LYS A 10 7.33 29.65 -19.14
C LYS A 10 6.62 30.32 -17.98
N VAL A 11 5.75 29.56 -17.30
CA VAL A 11 5.12 30.00 -16.05
C VAL A 11 6.24 30.24 -15.06
N SER A 12 6.55 31.52 -14.80
CA SER A 12 7.56 31.90 -13.83
C SER A 12 6.92 31.90 -12.44
N PHE A 13 7.31 30.92 -11.63
CA PHE A 13 6.84 30.80 -10.25
C PHE A 13 7.58 31.79 -9.36
N ARG A 14 6.86 32.46 -8.46
CA ARG A 14 7.43 33.38 -7.47
C ARG A 14 7.61 32.63 -6.14
N TYR A 15 8.86 32.38 -5.75
CA TYR A 15 9.17 31.67 -4.51
C TYR A 15 9.26 32.64 -3.31
N GLU A 16 8.63 32.27 -2.21
CA GLU A 16 8.75 32.99 -0.94
C GLU A 16 9.96 32.49 -0.13
N SER A 17 10.39 33.26 0.87
CA SER A 17 11.51 32.86 1.74
C SER A 17 11.26 31.53 2.49
N ILE A 18 9.99 31.22 2.76
CA ILE A 18 9.58 29.96 3.40
C ILE A 18 9.82 28.79 2.43
N ASP A 19 9.50 28.97 1.14
CA ASP A 19 9.62 27.92 0.13
C ASP A 19 11.09 27.49 -0.06
N SER A 20 12.04 28.42 0.01
CA SER A 20 13.48 28.09 -0.02
C SER A 20 13.96 27.26 1.17
N ILE A 21 13.49 27.58 2.39
CA ILE A 21 13.86 26.85 3.61
C ILE A 21 13.28 25.44 3.55
N PHE A 22 12.01 25.31 3.13
CA PHE A 22 11.36 24.01 3.03
C PHE A 22 11.93 23.16 1.90
N ALA A 23 12.39 23.73 0.80
CA ALA A 23 13.06 22.98 -0.25
C ALA A 23 14.32 22.27 0.27
N ILE A 24 15.15 22.98 1.06
CA ILE A 24 16.34 22.39 1.71
C ILE A 24 15.91 21.33 2.73
N LEU A 25 14.94 21.65 3.58
CA LEU A 25 14.43 20.73 4.61
C LEU A 25 13.88 19.44 3.98
N THR A 26 13.17 19.51 2.86
CA THR A 26 12.64 18.32 2.17
C THR A 26 13.73 17.43 1.59
N VAL A 27 14.89 17.98 1.21
CA VAL A 27 16.05 17.18 0.78
C VAL A 27 16.63 16.39 1.95
N VAL A 28 16.79 17.04 3.11
CA VAL A 28 17.27 16.38 4.34
C VAL A 28 16.28 15.29 4.77
N VAL A 29 14.98 15.61 4.82
CA VAL A 29 13.93 14.64 5.15
C VAL A 29 13.91 13.50 4.15
N GLY A 30 14.04 13.78 2.84
CA GLY A 30 14.10 12.78 1.78
C GLY A 30 15.27 11.80 1.95
N PHE A 31 16.45 12.29 2.32
CA PHE A 31 17.61 11.44 2.60
C PHE A 31 17.42 10.55 3.84
N PHE A 32 16.81 11.04 4.92
CA PHE A 32 16.47 10.16 6.05
C PHE A 32 15.35 9.18 5.69
N PHE A 33 14.45 9.59 4.79
CA PHE A 33 13.35 8.75 4.31
C PHE A 33 13.86 7.58 3.47
N SER A 34 14.92 7.77 2.68
CA SER A 34 15.55 6.68 1.90
C SER A 34 16.15 5.61 2.80
N LYS A 35 16.84 6.00 3.88
CA LYS A 35 17.36 5.06 4.89
C LYS A 35 16.26 4.31 5.65
N ALA A 36 15.08 4.89 5.75
CA ALA A 36 13.91 4.25 6.37
C ALA A 36 13.07 3.41 5.39
N LEU A 37 13.41 3.39 4.10
CA LEU A 37 12.66 2.70 3.05
C LEU A 37 12.76 1.17 3.09
N PRO A 38 13.83 0.53 3.62
CA PRO A 38 13.79 -0.87 4.00
C PRO A 38 12.79 -1.08 5.15
N VAL A 39 11.49 -0.98 4.85
CA VAL A 39 10.39 -0.91 5.84
C VAL A 39 10.33 -2.19 6.66
N ASP A 40 10.69 -3.32 6.06
CA ASP A 40 10.80 -4.60 6.76
C ASP A 40 11.94 -4.61 7.77
N LYS A 41 13.09 -4.03 7.42
CA LYS A 41 14.28 -3.98 8.28
C LYS A 41 14.20 -2.89 9.35
N ASN A 42 13.56 -1.76 9.06
CA ASN A 42 13.52 -0.57 9.93
C ASN A 42 12.08 -0.07 10.23
N PRO A 43 11.14 -0.91 10.69
CA PRO A 43 9.73 -0.54 10.88
C PRO A 43 9.51 0.65 11.84
N LEU A 44 10.23 0.68 12.97
CA LEU A 44 10.17 1.81 13.91
C LEU A 44 10.74 3.09 13.26
N GLY A 45 11.84 2.96 12.51
CA GLY A 45 12.42 4.07 11.76
C GLY A 45 11.44 4.65 10.75
N THR A 46 10.75 3.80 9.97
CA THR A 46 9.73 4.23 9.01
C THR A 46 8.56 4.94 9.72
N LEU A 47 8.11 4.43 10.86
CA LEU A 47 7.05 5.07 11.65
C LEU A 47 7.47 6.47 12.11
N ILE A 48 8.66 6.62 12.70
CA ILE A 48 9.20 7.92 13.12
C ILE A 48 9.28 8.89 11.93
N MET A 49 9.73 8.40 10.76
CA MET A 49 9.79 9.22 9.55
C MET A 49 8.41 9.67 9.06
N ILE A 50 7.37 8.85 9.21
CA ILE A 50 5.98 9.26 8.92
C ILE A 50 5.53 10.39 9.87
N PHE A 51 5.85 10.30 11.17
CA PHE A 51 5.57 11.39 12.11
C PHE A 51 6.30 12.68 11.75
N ILE A 52 7.58 12.59 11.38
CA ILE A 52 8.37 13.73 10.89
C ILE A 52 7.72 14.32 9.63
N LEU A 53 7.29 13.48 8.69
CA LEU A 53 6.67 13.89 7.44
C LEU A 53 5.40 14.72 7.66
N PHE A 54 4.47 14.23 8.49
CA PHE A 54 3.27 14.98 8.85
C PHE A 54 3.61 16.26 9.62
N THR A 55 4.61 16.22 10.52
CA THR A 55 5.06 17.41 11.25
C THR A 55 5.58 18.49 10.30
N VAL A 56 6.50 18.16 9.40
CA VAL A 56 7.03 19.08 8.38
C VAL A 56 5.90 19.67 7.54
N GLY A 57 4.95 18.84 7.09
CA GLY A 57 3.78 19.30 6.36
C GLY A 57 2.92 20.29 7.16
N THR A 58 2.67 20.02 8.46
CA THR A 58 1.88 20.93 9.31
C THR A 58 2.57 22.27 9.54
N VAL A 59 3.90 22.27 9.74
CA VAL A 59 4.68 23.49 9.92
C VAL A 59 4.63 24.33 8.63
N TYR A 60 4.79 23.71 7.46
CA TYR A 60 4.67 24.40 6.16
C TYR A 60 3.29 25.04 5.98
N LEU A 61 2.21 24.33 6.30
CA LEU A 61 0.84 24.82 6.19
C LEU A 61 0.58 26.02 7.12
N LYS A 62 1.06 25.97 8.37
CA LYS A 62 0.95 27.07 9.33
C LYS A 62 1.71 28.31 8.87
N LEU A 63 2.95 28.13 8.38
CA LEU A 63 3.77 29.22 7.85
C LEU A 63 3.22 29.81 6.55
N SER A 64 2.50 29.01 5.76
CA SER A 64 1.74 29.47 4.59
C SER A 64 0.39 30.12 4.93
N HIS A 65 0.17 30.48 6.20
CA HIS A 65 -1.05 31.12 6.73
C HIS A 65 -2.35 30.36 6.43
N LYS A 66 -2.31 29.02 6.33
CA LYS A 66 -3.51 28.19 6.15
C LYS A 66 -4.01 27.65 7.49
N GLN A 67 -5.31 27.85 7.76
CA GLN A 67 -5.96 27.26 8.92
C GLN A 67 -6.31 25.79 8.65
N ILE A 68 -5.74 24.89 9.46
CA ILE A 68 -6.02 23.46 9.39
C ILE A 68 -7.35 23.18 10.08
N LYS A 69 -8.33 22.66 9.33
CA LYS A 69 -9.66 22.32 9.85
C LYS A 69 -9.60 21.09 10.77
N ILE A 70 -10.53 20.97 11.72
CA ILE A 70 -10.60 19.81 12.63
C ILE A 70 -10.68 18.46 11.90
N LYS A 71 -11.41 18.40 10.78
CA LYS A 71 -11.53 17.18 9.95
C LYS A 71 -10.18 16.73 9.38
N SER A 72 -9.25 17.66 9.17
CA SER A 72 -7.90 17.37 8.70
C SER A 72 -7.05 16.73 9.79
N TRP A 73 -7.18 17.19 11.04
CA TRP A 73 -6.57 16.54 12.19
C TRP A 73 -7.09 15.13 12.44
N ILE A 74 -8.40 14.93 12.31
CA ILE A 74 -9.00 13.59 12.44
C ILE A 74 -8.43 12.63 11.37
N PHE A 75 -8.30 13.09 10.13
CA PHE A 75 -7.70 12.30 9.06
C PHE A 75 -6.24 11.94 9.35
N THR A 76 -5.42 12.92 9.76
CA THR A 76 -4.03 12.69 10.16
C THR A 76 -3.94 11.68 11.31
N ALA A 77 -4.77 11.84 12.34
CA ALA A 77 -4.80 10.91 13.48
C ALA A 77 -5.14 9.48 13.02
N LEU A 78 -6.13 9.32 12.14
CA LEU A 78 -6.50 8.02 11.58
C LEU A 78 -5.36 7.40 10.74
N THR A 79 -4.67 8.19 9.93
CA THR A 79 -3.50 7.71 9.15
C THR A 79 -2.34 7.30 10.07
N LEU A 80 -2.11 8.03 11.17
CA LEU A 80 -1.09 7.68 12.17
C LEU A 80 -1.44 6.42 12.97
N VAL A 81 -2.73 6.23 13.29
CA VAL A 81 -3.20 4.96 13.87
C VAL A 81 -2.96 3.82 12.89
N LEU A 82 -3.28 4.02 11.61
CA LEU A 82 -3.03 3.00 10.59
C LEU A 82 -1.52 2.70 10.42
N SER A 83 -0.65 3.70 10.58
CA SER A 83 0.81 3.50 10.50
C SER A 83 1.37 2.67 11.65
N SER A 84 0.66 2.49 12.76
CA SER A 84 1.08 1.54 13.80
C SER A 84 1.15 0.10 13.28
N GLY A 85 0.42 -0.20 12.20
CA GLY A 85 0.49 -1.46 11.46
C GLY A 85 1.92 -1.88 11.06
N LEU A 86 2.81 -0.90 10.84
CA LEU A 86 4.21 -1.16 10.48
C LEU A 86 5.01 -1.87 11.58
N ILE A 87 4.61 -1.68 12.85
CA ILE A 87 5.26 -2.28 14.02
C ILE A 87 4.52 -3.54 14.47
N THR A 88 3.23 -3.68 14.16
CA THR A 88 2.43 -4.81 14.66
C THR A 88 2.57 -6.07 13.82
N THR A 89 2.73 -5.96 12.49
CA THR A 89 2.95 -7.12 11.61
C THR A 89 4.43 -7.31 11.30
N SER A 90 4.89 -8.55 11.10
CA SER A 90 6.21 -8.82 10.51
C SER A 90 6.17 -9.08 9.00
N ASN A 91 4.98 -9.07 8.40
CA ASN A 91 4.80 -9.38 6.98
C ASN A 91 5.37 -8.26 6.07
N LYS A 92 6.42 -8.59 5.31
CA LYS A 92 7.14 -7.65 4.42
C LYS A 92 6.23 -6.99 3.39
N THR A 93 5.37 -7.78 2.76
CA THR A 93 4.47 -7.33 1.69
C THR A 93 3.41 -6.36 2.23
N LEU A 94 2.80 -6.68 3.37
CA LEU A 94 1.82 -5.79 4.00
C LEU A 94 2.46 -4.47 4.46
N LYS A 95 3.67 -4.50 5.04
CA LYS A 95 4.42 -3.29 5.41
C LYS A 95 4.65 -2.38 4.20
N GLY A 96 5.06 -2.95 3.05
CA GLY A 96 5.26 -2.21 1.81
C GLY A 96 3.98 -1.54 1.28
N PHE A 97 2.87 -2.28 1.23
CA PHE A 97 1.58 -1.71 0.81
C PHE A 97 1.06 -0.66 1.79
N LEU A 98 1.21 -0.89 3.08
CA LEU A 98 0.81 0.05 4.13
C LEU A 98 1.59 1.36 4.01
N PHE A 99 2.90 1.28 3.83
CA PHE A 99 3.76 2.44 3.62
C PHE A 99 3.34 3.26 2.39
N LEU A 100 3.12 2.61 1.24
CA LEU A 100 2.66 3.29 0.03
C LEU A 100 1.29 3.95 0.24
N PHE A 101 0.38 3.28 0.95
CA PHE A 101 -0.93 3.83 1.27
C PHE A 101 -0.83 5.08 2.15
N ILE A 102 0.03 5.06 3.18
CA ILE A 102 0.27 6.22 4.05
C ILE A 102 0.84 7.41 3.27
N LEU A 103 1.74 7.16 2.32
CA LEU A 103 2.25 8.20 1.42
C LEU A 103 1.12 8.82 0.59
N CYS A 104 0.24 8.01 0.00
CA CYS A 104 -0.94 8.50 -0.71
C CYS A 104 -1.87 9.31 0.20
N CYS A 105 -2.09 8.87 1.45
CA CYS A 105 -2.85 9.62 2.44
C CYS A 105 -2.20 10.97 2.77
N PHE A 106 -0.88 11.02 2.93
CA PHE A 106 -0.14 12.27 3.17
C PHE A 106 -0.31 13.25 2.00
N LEU A 107 -0.13 12.80 0.75
CA LEU A 107 -0.30 13.63 -0.45
C LEU A 107 -1.73 14.19 -0.55
N TYR A 108 -2.73 13.34 -0.29
CA TYR A 108 -4.13 13.76 -0.27
C TYR A 108 -4.45 14.73 0.88
N TRP A 109 -3.84 14.52 2.05
CA TRP A 109 -3.95 15.41 3.20
C TRP A 109 -3.38 16.80 2.89
N VAL A 110 -2.19 16.90 2.28
CA VAL A 110 -1.62 18.18 1.85
C VAL A 110 -2.56 18.88 0.87
N TYR A 111 -3.03 18.19 -0.16
CA TYR A 111 -3.93 18.73 -1.17
C TYR A 111 -5.23 19.30 -0.57
N THR A 112 -5.85 18.56 0.35
CA THR A 112 -7.08 18.98 1.02
C THR A 112 -6.86 20.09 2.04
N ALA A 113 -5.70 20.14 2.72
CA ALA A 113 -5.35 21.21 3.66
C ALA A 113 -5.25 22.58 2.96
N PHE A 114 -4.84 22.60 1.68
CA PHE A 114 -4.86 23.80 0.85
C PHE A 114 -6.27 24.18 0.32
N GLY A 115 -7.30 23.41 0.67
CA GLY A 115 -8.70 23.69 0.33
C GLY A 115 -9.10 23.28 -1.08
N LEU A 116 -8.27 22.49 -1.78
CA LEU A 116 -8.51 22.04 -3.15
C LEU A 116 -9.53 20.90 -3.26
N SER A 117 -9.81 20.23 -2.15
CA SER A 117 -10.83 19.19 -2.04
C SER A 117 -11.38 19.09 -0.61
N LYS A 118 -12.47 18.36 -0.44
CA LYS A 118 -13.06 18.05 0.87
C LYS A 118 -12.54 16.69 1.33
N ILE A 119 -12.10 16.61 2.59
CA ILE A 119 -11.62 15.35 3.20
C ILE A 119 -12.72 14.32 3.37
N LEU A 120 -13.96 14.74 3.66
CA LEU A 120 -15.11 13.85 3.85
C LEU A 120 -16.37 14.51 3.27
N GLY A 121 -17.24 13.71 2.63
CA GLY A 121 -18.48 14.17 1.98
C GLY A 121 -18.41 14.05 0.46
N ASN A 122 -18.65 15.12 -0.29
CA ASN A 122 -18.55 15.10 -1.76
C ASN A 122 -17.09 15.06 -2.25
N MET A 123 -16.35 14.03 -1.84
CA MET A 123 -15.07 13.65 -2.43
C MET A 123 -15.28 13.26 -3.88
N SER A 124 -14.36 13.64 -4.75
CA SER A 124 -14.33 13.17 -6.13
C SER A 124 -13.03 12.44 -6.38
N ALA A 125 -13.12 11.28 -7.05
CA ALA A 125 -11.98 10.44 -7.40
C ALA A 125 -10.94 11.21 -8.23
N VAL A 126 -11.37 12.18 -9.04
CA VAL A 126 -10.47 13.03 -9.84
C VAL A 126 -9.56 13.87 -8.94
N HIS A 127 -10.07 14.40 -7.82
CA HIS A 127 -9.24 15.16 -6.89
C HIS A 127 -8.25 14.27 -6.14
N ILE A 128 -8.61 13.02 -5.84
CA ILE A 128 -7.70 12.04 -5.27
C ILE A 128 -6.56 11.75 -6.26
N LEU A 129 -6.89 11.48 -7.52
CA LEU A 129 -5.90 11.25 -8.58
C LEU A 129 -5.02 12.48 -8.83
N LYS A 130 -5.60 13.69 -8.82
CA LYS A 130 -4.84 14.93 -8.96
C LYS A 130 -3.87 15.13 -7.79
N ALA A 131 -4.29 14.83 -6.56
CA ALA A 131 -3.46 14.96 -5.38
C ALA A 131 -2.27 13.99 -5.37
N ILE A 132 -2.50 12.74 -5.79
CA ILE A 132 -1.49 11.68 -5.74
C ILE A 132 -0.53 11.76 -6.94
N PHE A 133 -1.05 11.96 -8.15
CA PHE A 133 -0.26 11.86 -9.37
C PHE A 133 0.01 13.22 -10.02
N TYR A 134 -1.03 14.02 -10.29
CA TYR A 134 -0.86 15.22 -11.10
C TYR A 134 -0.02 16.29 -10.39
N VAL A 135 -0.40 16.71 -9.17
CA VAL A 135 0.26 17.82 -8.48
C VAL A 135 1.73 17.49 -8.14
N PRO A 136 2.07 16.35 -7.53
CA PRO A 136 3.47 16.09 -7.21
C PRO A 136 4.35 16.00 -8.45
N VAL A 137 3.85 15.41 -9.55
CA VAL A 137 4.60 15.25 -10.81
C VAL A 137 4.74 16.59 -11.55
N SER A 138 3.68 17.40 -11.64
CA SER A 138 3.73 18.69 -12.34
C SER A 138 4.70 19.69 -11.70
N TYR A 139 4.99 19.55 -10.41
CA TYR A 139 5.86 20.47 -9.66
C TYR A 139 7.15 19.78 -9.16
N ILE A 140 7.48 18.58 -9.65
CA ILE A 140 8.60 17.75 -9.19
C ILE A 140 9.96 18.48 -9.31
N GLY A 141 10.14 19.28 -10.38
CA GLY A 141 11.38 20.02 -10.64
C GLY A 141 11.56 21.29 -9.80
N ASN A 142 10.54 21.73 -9.05
CA ASN A 142 10.54 23.04 -8.41
C ASN A 142 11.37 23.10 -7.12
N VAL A 143 11.87 21.97 -6.62
CA VAL A 143 12.75 21.93 -5.44
C VAL A 143 14.04 22.70 -5.68
N PHE A 144 14.69 22.46 -6.82
CA PHE A 144 15.99 23.09 -7.11
C PHE A 144 15.88 24.60 -7.29
N PRO A 145 14.95 25.14 -8.12
CA PRO A 145 14.75 26.58 -8.21
C PRO A 145 14.39 27.22 -6.86
N ALA A 146 13.53 26.58 -6.06
CA ALA A 146 13.13 27.10 -4.76
C ALA A 146 14.30 27.22 -3.78
N MET A 147 15.21 26.23 -3.73
CA MET A 147 16.40 26.27 -2.85
C MET A 147 17.30 27.50 -3.11
N PHE A 148 17.39 27.96 -4.36
CA PHE A 148 18.27 29.05 -4.77
C PHE A 148 17.57 30.40 -5.00
N ALA A 149 16.25 30.46 -4.82
CA ALA A 149 15.44 31.65 -5.12
C ALA A 149 15.77 32.87 -4.24
N LYS A 150 16.18 32.66 -2.99
CA LYS A 150 16.52 33.74 -2.04
C LYS A 150 17.81 34.50 -2.40
N ARG A 151 18.64 33.98 -3.32
CA ARG A 151 19.80 34.68 -3.91
C ARG A 151 19.40 35.52 -5.14
N GLY A 152 18.24 36.15 -5.11
CA GLY A 152 17.64 36.92 -6.21
C GLY A 152 18.60 37.92 -6.85
N GLY A 153 19.22 37.50 -7.96
CA GLY A 153 20.14 38.25 -8.78
C GLY A 153 20.58 37.35 -9.95
N GLU A 154 21.08 37.94 -11.04
CA GLU A 154 21.56 37.24 -12.25
C GLU A 154 22.55 36.08 -11.92
N ASN A 155 23.25 36.20 -10.79
CA ASN A 155 24.16 35.18 -10.25
C ASN A 155 23.47 33.93 -9.69
N SER A 156 22.21 33.98 -9.24
CA SER A 156 21.46 32.80 -8.75
C SER A 156 21.07 31.87 -9.89
N GLU A 157 20.68 32.41 -11.05
CA GLU A 157 20.33 31.59 -12.21
C GLU A 157 21.56 30.91 -12.82
N LYS A 158 22.71 31.61 -12.83
CA LYS A 158 24.02 31.03 -13.14
C LYS A 158 24.43 29.98 -12.10
N ALA A 159 24.29 30.24 -10.81
CA ALA A 159 24.61 29.27 -9.75
C ALA A 159 23.73 28.01 -9.83
N ARG A 160 22.44 28.15 -10.19
CA ARG A 160 21.51 27.04 -10.43
C ARG A 160 21.97 26.15 -11.59
N LYS A 161 22.28 26.77 -12.74
CA LYS A 161 22.80 26.05 -13.91
C LYS A 161 24.15 25.40 -13.59
N ASN A 162 25.03 26.11 -12.90
CA ASN A 162 26.34 25.60 -12.51
C ASN A 162 26.22 24.45 -11.51
N PHE A 163 25.31 24.49 -10.53
CA PHE A 163 25.10 23.38 -9.60
C PHE A 163 24.56 22.14 -10.32
N LEU A 164 23.62 22.32 -11.25
CA LEU A 164 23.12 21.23 -12.09
C LEU A 164 24.23 20.68 -13.00
N TYR A 165 25.05 21.54 -13.59
CA TYR A 165 26.21 21.13 -14.40
C TYR A 165 27.30 20.47 -13.56
N VAL A 166 27.46 20.85 -12.30
CA VAL A 166 28.37 20.17 -11.36
C VAL A 166 27.82 18.79 -11.04
N LEU A 167 26.52 18.63 -10.75
CA LEU A 167 25.92 17.30 -10.52
C LEU A 167 26.01 16.39 -11.76
N ILE A 168 25.67 16.92 -12.94
CA ILE A 168 25.79 16.20 -14.21
C ILE A 168 27.26 15.88 -14.49
N GLY A 169 28.17 16.82 -14.27
CA GLY A 169 29.61 16.63 -14.41
C GLY A 169 30.13 15.53 -13.50
N LEU A 170 29.72 15.54 -12.23
CA LEU A 170 30.11 14.55 -11.22
C LEU A 170 29.59 13.15 -11.59
N ALA A 171 28.35 13.06 -12.06
CA ALA A 171 27.76 11.81 -12.55
C ALA A 171 28.46 11.27 -13.81
N ILE A 172 28.79 12.15 -14.76
CA ILE A 172 29.52 11.77 -15.98
C ILE A 172 30.95 11.33 -15.64
N THR A 173 31.60 11.97 -14.65
CA THR A 173 32.98 11.60 -14.25
C THR A 173 33.09 10.24 -13.55
N ILE A 174 32.00 9.66 -13.04
CA ILE A 174 32.03 8.33 -12.41
C ILE A 174 32.65 7.28 -13.36
N ILE A 175 32.30 7.30 -14.64
CA ILE A 175 32.77 6.34 -15.64
C ILE A 175 34.28 6.49 -15.92
N PRO A 176 34.80 7.66 -16.34
CA PRO A 176 36.23 7.84 -16.58
C PRO A 176 37.06 7.73 -15.29
N THR A 177 36.56 8.17 -14.13
CA THR A 177 37.28 8.02 -12.86
C THR A 177 37.37 6.55 -12.45
N SER A 178 36.32 5.74 -12.64
CA SER A 178 36.37 4.29 -12.43
C SER A 178 37.37 3.61 -13.35
N LEU A 179 37.41 3.99 -14.64
CA LEU A 179 38.41 3.50 -15.59
C LEU A 179 39.84 3.86 -15.16
N VAL A 180 40.07 5.10 -14.72
CA VAL A 180 41.38 5.56 -14.23
C VAL A 180 41.79 4.83 -12.96
N VAL A 181 40.89 4.61 -12.01
CA VAL A 181 41.16 3.82 -10.80
C VAL A 181 41.50 2.37 -11.16
N SER A 182 40.79 1.77 -12.11
CA SER A 182 41.05 0.40 -12.59
C SER A 182 42.40 0.29 -13.30
N LEU A 183 42.76 1.29 -14.12
CA LEU A 183 44.07 1.38 -14.75
C LEU A 183 45.16 1.57 -13.70
N LEU A 184 45.03 2.50 -12.76
CA LEU A 184 46.05 2.77 -11.72
C LEU A 184 46.21 1.64 -10.69
N SER A 185 45.26 0.69 -10.64
CA SER A 185 45.34 -0.50 -9.79
C SER A 185 46.45 -1.48 -10.18
N PHE A 186 47.22 -1.21 -11.24
CA PHE A 186 48.45 -1.97 -11.53
C PHE A 186 49.55 -1.73 -10.49
N ASP A 187 49.53 -0.59 -9.78
CA ASP A 187 50.56 -0.21 -8.79
C ASP A 187 50.16 -0.65 -7.38
N SER A 188 50.96 -1.53 -6.78
CA SER A 188 50.74 -2.08 -5.44
C SER A 188 50.73 -1.02 -4.31
N GLY A 189 51.47 0.08 -4.45
CA GLY A 189 51.48 1.19 -3.49
C GLY A 189 50.20 2.02 -3.58
N PHE A 190 49.71 2.25 -4.80
CA PHE A 190 48.40 2.86 -5.02
C PHE A 190 47.28 1.97 -4.46
N VAL A 191 47.30 0.66 -4.73
CA VAL A 191 46.32 -0.30 -4.21
C VAL A 191 46.32 -0.31 -2.68
N SER A 192 47.49 -0.20 -2.03
CA SER A 192 47.58 -0.18 -0.56
C SER A 192 46.98 1.08 0.07
N ILE A 193 47.18 2.24 -0.57
CA ILE A 193 46.57 3.52 -0.17
C ILE A 193 45.06 3.49 -0.46
N LEU A 194 44.68 2.98 -1.63
CA LEU A 194 43.31 2.81 -2.05
C LEU A 194 42.56 1.89 -1.09
N GLN A 195 43.11 0.75 -0.70
CA GLN A 195 42.54 -0.16 0.31
C GLN A 195 42.47 0.47 1.71
N SER A 196 43.38 1.38 2.04
CA SER A 196 43.33 2.13 3.32
C SER A 196 42.22 3.19 3.34
N ILE A 197 41.89 3.78 2.17
CA ILE A 197 40.79 4.75 1.98
C ILE A 197 39.44 4.04 1.74
N ILE A 198 39.45 2.95 0.95
CA ILE A 198 38.35 2.02 0.63
C ILE A 198 38.22 0.92 1.69
N LYS A 199 38.71 1.14 2.92
CA LYS A 199 38.12 0.43 4.07
C LYS A 199 36.61 0.73 4.24
N PHE A 200 36.10 1.72 3.49
CA PHE A 200 34.70 1.81 3.11
C PHE A 200 34.37 0.76 2.05
N ASP A 201 33.47 -0.16 2.38
CA ASP A 201 32.98 -1.16 1.44
C ASP A 201 32.42 -0.47 0.19
N ILE A 202 32.80 -0.93 -1.01
CA ILE A 202 32.27 -0.37 -2.27
C ILE A 202 30.75 -0.54 -2.31
N GLU A 203 30.24 -1.61 -1.70
CA GLU A 203 28.82 -1.84 -1.48
C GLU A 203 28.18 -0.70 -0.66
N ASP A 204 28.81 -0.25 0.43
CA ASP A 204 28.31 0.88 1.23
C ASP A 204 28.23 2.18 0.43
N VAL A 205 29.20 2.42 -0.46
CA VAL A 205 29.18 3.59 -1.35
C VAL A 205 28.06 3.49 -2.37
N ILE A 206 27.83 2.32 -2.96
CA ILE A 206 26.72 2.07 -3.89
C ILE A 206 25.38 2.27 -3.19
N TYR A 207 25.20 1.70 -1.98
CA TYR A 207 23.99 1.88 -1.18
C TYR A 207 23.78 3.35 -0.81
N PHE A 208 24.84 4.07 -0.42
CA PHE A 208 24.77 5.49 -0.11
C PHE A 208 24.36 6.35 -1.31
N ILE A 209 24.92 6.07 -2.51
CA ILE A 209 24.54 6.77 -3.74
C ILE A 209 23.07 6.45 -4.10
N GLY A 210 22.66 5.19 -3.96
CA GLY A 210 21.26 4.77 -4.14
C GLY A 210 20.31 5.51 -3.20
N ASP A 211 20.65 5.58 -1.91
CA ASP A 211 19.92 6.31 -0.88
C ASP A 211 19.84 7.81 -1.19
N LEU A 212 20.89 8.39 -1.75
CA LEU A 212 20.92 9.80 -2.15
C LEU A 212 20.00 10.07 -3.34
N ILE A 213 20.10 9.26 -4.41
CA ILE A 213 19.24 9.39 -5.59
C ILE A 213 17.76 9.25 -5.19
N LEU A 214 17.45 8.22 -4.43
CA LEU A 214 16.11 7.95 -3.97
C LEU A 214 15.64 9.04 -2.99
N GLY A 215 16.50 9.50 -2.08
CA GLY A 215 16.18 10.59 -1.16
C GLY A 215 15.88 11.91 -1.86
N VAL A 216 16.63 12.24 -2.92
CA VAL A 216 16.35 13.38 -3.80
C VAL A 216 15.01 13.20 -4.51
N PHE A 217 14.72 12.01 -5.05
CA PHE A 217 13.43 11.71 -5.68
C PHE A 217 12.25 11.91 -4.71
N PHE A 218 12.37 11.42 -3.47
CA PHE A 218 11.37 11.68 -2.42
C PHE A 218 11.23 13.16 -2.11
N ALA A 219 12.34 13.89 -1.97
CA ALA A 219 12.32 15.33 -1.76
C ALA A 219 11.56 16.06 -2.88
N MET A 220 11.73 15.62 -4.13
CA MET A 220 11.01 16.18 -5.27
C MET A 220 9.49 15.97 -5.19
N ILE A 221 9.04 14.76 -4.86
CA ILE A 221 7.61 14.47 -4.69
C ILE A 221 7.04 15.26 -3.51
N LEU A 222 7.74 15.27 -2.37
CA LEU A 222 7.28 15.93 -1.15
C LEU A 222 7.15 17.44 -1.36
N PHE A 223 8.22 18.09 -1.84
CA PHE A 223 8.18 19.52 -2.12
C PHE A 223 7.21 19.84 -3.24
N GLY A 224 7.16 19.05 -4.32
CA GLY A 224 6.21 19.20 -5.41
C GLY A 224 4.76 19.15 -4.92
N SER A 225 4.45 18.29 -3.95
CA SER A 225 3.12 18.22 -3.34
C SER A 225 2.79 19.46 -2.49
N LEU A 226 3.73 19.94 -1.67
CA LEU A 226 3.55 21.09 -0.78
C LEU A 226 3.46 22.40 -1.57
N PHE A 227 4.46 22.68 -2.41
CA PHE A 227 4.52 23.86 -3.27
C PHE A 227 3.42 23.82 -4.34
N GLY A 228 3.25 22.68 -5.01
CA GLY A 228 2.23 22.54 -6.05
C GLY A 228 0.81 22.72 -5.52
N SER A 229 0.51 22.23 -4.31
CA SER A 229 -0.82 22.47 -3.69
C SER A 229 -1.01 23.92 -3.25
N LYS A 230 0.04 24.62 -2.80
CA LYS A 230 0.02 26.06 -2.52
C LYS A 230 -0.31 26.85 -3.78
N GLU A 231 0.46 26.65 -4.85
CA GLU A 231 0.28 27.34 -6.14
C GLU A 231 -1.07 27.03 -6.78
N THR A 232 -1.47 25.75 -6.78
CA THR A 232 -2.78 25.36 -7.32
C THR A 232 -3.93 25.98 -6.52
N SER A 233 -3.78 26.16 -5.20
CA SER A 233 -4.78 26.84 -4.34
C SER A 233 -4.89 28.34 -4.66
N VAL A 234 -3.78 28.98 -5.00
CA VAL A 234 -3.76 30.39 -5.41
C VAL A 234 -4.38 30.55 -6.79
N ASN A 235 -4.00 29.71 -7.76
CA ASN A 235 -4.49 29.78 -9.14
C ASN A 235 -5.94 29.31 -9.31
N ASN A 236 -6.41 28.33 -8.54
CA ASN A 236 -7.84 27.94 -8.59
C ASN A 236 -8.79 28.98 -7.98
N LYS A 237 -8.29 29.91 -7.17
CA LYS A 237 -9.11 31.04 -6.71
C LYS A 237 -9.36 32.07 -7.82
N THR A 238 -8.50 32.12 -8.84
CA THR A 238 -8.67 33.02 -10.01
C THR A 238 -9.43 32.33 -11.15
N VAL A 239 -9.44 31.00 -11.21
CA VAL A 239 -10.19 30.20 -12.19
C VAL A 239 -11.35 29.47 -11.50
N GLY A 240 -12.50 30.14 -11.39
CA GLY A 240 -13.69 29.58 -10.75
C GLY A 240 -14.13 28.24 -11.38
N ASP A 241 -14.25 27.20 -10.54
CA ASP A 241 -15.14 26.03 -10.64
C ASP A 241 -15.53 25.54 -12.07
N ARG A 242 -14.56 25.29 -12.94
CA ARG A 242 -14.83 24.71 -14.28
C ARG A 242 -13.92 23.56 -14.65
N GLU A 243 -13.89 22.50 -13.84
CA GLU A 243 -13.52 21.19 -14.36
C GLU A 243 -14.45 20.09 -13.83
N LYS A 244 -15.72 20.16 -14.25
CA LYS A 244 -16.48 18.91 -14.44
C LYS A 244 -15.96 18.27 -15.72
N ILE A 245 -14.86 17.52 -15.62
CA ILE A 245 -14.47 16.60 -16.69
C ILE A 245 -15.56 15.54 -16.75
N SER A 246 -16.59 15.77 -17.57
CA SER A 246 -17.63 14.79 -17.82
C SER A 246 -17.23 13.99 -19.05
N PHE A 247 -16.80 12.75 -18.87
CA PHE A 247 -16.62 11.78 -19.95
C PHE A 247 -17.98 11.24 -20.44
N ASN A 248 -18.99 12.11 -20.54
CA ASN A 248 -20.36 11.79 -20.97
C ASN A 248 -20.44 11.56 -22.49
N LEU A 249 -19.59 10.67 -23.01
CA LEU A 249 -19.43 10.44 -24.44
C LEU A 249 -20.44 9.42 -24.99
N VAL A 250 -20.95 8.49 -24.16
CA VAL A 250 -21.63 7.29 -24.68
C VAL A 250 -23.15 7.32 -24.38
N PRO A 251 -24.01 7.07 -25.39
CA PRO A 251 -25.44 6.84 -25.19
C PRO A 251 -25.71 5.67 -24.24
N LYS A 252 -26.73 5.83 -23.39
CA LYS A 252 -27.17 4.80 -22.42
C LYS A 252 -27.49 3.45 -23.08
N THR A 253 -28.06 3.49 -24.28
CA THR A 253 -28.48 2.31 -25.04
C THR A 253 -27.32 1.36 -25.29
N ILE A 254 -26.17 1.87 -25.72
CA ILE A 254 -24.97 1.06 -26.04
C ILE A 254 -24.51 0.26 -24.83
N ILE A 255 -24.42 0.91 -23.66
CA ILE A 255 -23.92 0.24 -22.47
C ILE A 255 -24.96 -0.75 -21.92
N CYS A 256 -26.26 -0.42 -21.98
CA CYS A 256 -27.30 -1.37 -21.59
C CYS A 256 -27.29 -2.61 -22.49
N THR A 257 -27.19 -2.45 -23.81
CA THR A 257 -27.11 -3.57 -24.75
C THR A 257 -25.87 -4.44 -24.55
N ALA A 258 -24.76 -3.86 -24.09
CA ALA A 258 -23.54 -4.61 -23.77
C ALA A 258 -23.65 -5.39 -22.44
N VAL A 259 -24.36 -4.85 -21.46
CA VAL A 259 -24.53 -5.45 -20.12
C VAL A 259 -25.60 -6.55 -20.11
N THR A 260 -26.67 -6.42 -20.90
CA THR A 260 -27.79 -7.38 -20.87
C THR A 260 -27.37 -8.84 -21.11
N PRO A 261 -26.52 -9.18 -22.10
CA PRO A 261 -26.06 -10.56 -22.30
C PRO A 261 -25.31 -11.11 -21.08
N ILE A 262 -24.52 -10.28 -20.40
CA ILE A 262 -23.80 -10.65 -19.17
C ILE A 262 -24.78 -11.01 -18.06
N LEU A 263 -25.83 -10.20 -17.87
CA LEU A 263 -26.88 -10.48 -16.89
C LEU A 263 -27.63 -11.78 -17.21
N LEU A 264 -27.92 -12.05 -18.48
CA LEU A 264 -28.56 -13.30 -18.91
C LEU A 264 -27.67 -14.52 -18.61
N LEU A 265 -26.37 -14.43 -18.86
CA LEU A 265 -25.42 -15.48 -18.50
C LEU A 265 -25.38 -15.73 -16.99
N TYR A 266 -25.49 -14.68 -16.17
CA TYR A 266 -25.59 -14.85 -14.71
C TYR A 266 -26.87 -15.57 -14.30
N VAL A 267 -28.01 -15.28 -14.93
CA VAL A 267 -29.25 -16.04 -14.67
C VAL A 267 -29.06 -17.51 -15.02
N ILE A 268 -28.50 -17.83 -16.19
CA ILE A 268 -28.22 -19.22 -16.60
C ILE A 268 -27.27 -19.89 -15.60
N PHE A 269 -26.21 -19.19 -15.17
CA PHE A 269 -25.27 -19.69 -14.17
C PHE A 269 -25.95 -19.97 -12.83
N PHE A 270 -26.82 -19.08 -12.35
CA PHE A 270 -27.54 -19.29 -11.10
C PHE A 270 -28.53 -20.46 -11.17
N ILE A 271 -29.20 -20.65 -12.30
CA ILE A 271 -30.03 -21.84 -12.55
C ILE A 271 -29.17 -23.10 -12.51
N SER A 272 -28.00 -23.09 -13.15
CA SER A 272 -27.07 -24.23 -13.12
C SER A 272 -26.50 -24.53 -11.73
N GLN A 273 -26.42 -23.53 -10.85
CA GLN A 273 -25.92 -23.68 -9.47
C GLN A 273 -27.06 -23.85 -8.45
N TRP A 274 -28.30 -24.01 -8.89
CA TRP A 274 -29.47 -24.04 -8.02
C TRP A 274 -29.39 -25.13 -6.95
N ASP A 275 -29.02 -26.35 -7.35
CA ASP A 275 -28.88 -27.49 -6.43
C ASP A 275 -27.80 -27.25 -5.36
N TYR A 276 -26.74 -26.51 -5.70
CA TYR A 276 -25.71 -26.11 -4.75
C TYR A 276 -26.23 -25.06 -3.74
N TYR A 277 -26.99 -24.07 -4.21
CA TYR A 277 -27.60 -23.10 -3.30
C TYR A 277 -28.62 -23.75 -2.36
N VAL A 278 -29.47 -24.65 -2.88
CA VAL A 278 -30.44 -25.38 -2.05
C VAL A 278 -29.76 -26.30 -1.06
N SER A 279 -28.71 -27.03 -1.47
CA SER A 279 -27.92 -27.89 -0.55
C SER A 279 -27.23 -27.11 0.56
N ALA A 280 -26.76 -25.88 0.29
CA ALA A 280 -26.25 -24.99 1.33
C ALA A 280 -27.32 -24.61 2.37
N PHE A 281 -28.60 -24.52 1.99
CA PHE A 281 -29.72 -24.27 2.92
C PHE A 281 -30.23 -25.53 3.62
N THR A 282 -30.10 -26.72 3.00
CA THR A 282 -30.60 -27.99 3.57
C THR A 282 -29.53 -28.81 4.28
N LYS A 283 -28.24 -28.40 4.25
CA LYS A 283 -27.07 -29.14 4.77
C LYS A 283 -26.89 -30.56 4.19
N VAL A 284 -27.57 -30.90 3.10
CA VAL A 284 -27.43 -32.20 2.41
C VAL A 284 -26.61 -31.98 1.15
N LEU A 285 -25.38 -32.50 1.15
CA LEU A 285 -24.46 -32.37 0.03
C LEU A 285 -24.74 -33.44 -1.05
N PRO A 286 -24.66 -33.13 -2.35
CA PRO A 286 -24.68 -34.15 -3.39
C PRO A 286 -23.54 -35.18 -3.20
N GLU A 287 -23.87 -36.47 -3.32
CA GLU A 287 -23.04 -37.64 -2.95
C GLU A 287 -21.74 -37.83 -3.76
N ASN A 288 -21.49 -37.01 -4.79
CA ASN A 288 -20.56 -37.34 -5.87
C ASN A 288 -19.33 -36.39 -6.00
N LEU A 289 -19.08 -35.50 -5.04
CA LEU A 289 -17.92 -34.59 -5.08
C LEU A 289 -17.13 -34.64 -3.77
N SER A 290 -15.81 -34.85 -3.88
CA SER A 290 -14.89 -34.61 -2.75
C SER A 290 -14.91 -33.11 -2.41
N TYR A 291 -15.28 -32.77 -1.17
CA TYR A 291 -15.39 -31.39 -0.66
C TYR A 291 -14.18 -30.50 -1.05
N SER A 292 -12.99 -31.10 -1.06
CA SER A 292 -11.72 -30.46 -1.37
C SER A 292 -11.50 -30.09 -2.84
N GLU A 293 -12.03 -30.85 -3.80
CA GLU A 293 -11.87 -30.56 -5.24
C GLU A 293 -12.80 -29.42 -5.68
N TYR A 294 -14.07 -29.48 -5.27
CA TYR A 294 -15.04 -28.43 -5.56
C TYR A 294 -14.64 -27.06 -4.97
N ALA A 295 -13.99 -27.06 -3.81
CA ALA A 295 -13.52 -25.84 -3.14
C ALA A 295 -12.40 -25.11 -3.91
N ARG A 296 -11.59 -25.84 -4.68
CA ARG A 296 -10.46 -25.28 -5.45
C ARG A 296 -10.87 -24.78 -6.83
N GLU A 297 -11.83 -25.44 -7.47
CA GLU A 297 -12.26 -25.07 -8.81
C GLU A 297 -13.22 -23.86 -8.83
N GLY A 298 -13.02 -22.96 -9.79
CA GLY A 298 -13.96 -21.86 -10.05
C GLY A 298 -13.88 -20.67 -9.09
N PHE A 299 -13.24 -20.78 -7.92
CA PHE A 299 -13.14 -19.68 -6.94
C PHE A 299 -12.46 -18.44 -7.54
N PHE A 300 -11.31 -18.61 -8.19
CA PHE A 300 -10.57 -17.50 -8.77
C PHE A 300 -11.32 -16.88 -9.96
N GLN A 301 -12.02 -17.70 -10.74
CA GLN A 301 -12.89 -17.26 -11.83
C GLN A 301 -14.04 -16.40 -11.28
N LEU A 302 -14.68 -16.82 -10.19
CA LEU A 302 -15.72 -16.03 -9.51
C LEU A 302 -15.17 -14.69 -9.00
N CYS A 303 -13.99 -14.70 -8.38
CA CYS A 303 -13.32 -13.47 -7.93
C CYS A 303 -13.05 -12.52 -9.10
N PHE A 304 -12.54 -13.04 -10.21
CA PHE A 304 -12.28 -12.26 -11.42
C PHE A 304 -13.58 -11.66 -11.99
N ILE A 305 -14.65 -12.45 -12.08
CA ILE A 305 -15.96 -11.99 -12.54
C ILE A 305 -16.49 -10.87 -11.63
N CYS A 306 -16.38 -11.01 -10.32
CA CYS A 306 -16.82 -9.96 -9.39
C CYS A 306 -16.01 -8.67 -9.58
N ALA A 307 -14.68 -8.77 -9.74
CA ALA A 307 -13.82 -7.61 -9.96
C ALA A 307 -14.14 -6.93 -11.31
N PHE A 308 -14.38 -7.74 -12.34
CA PHE A 308 -14.81 -7.27 -13.65
C PHE A 308 -16.17 -6.55 -13.56
N ASN A 309 -17.14 -7.07 -12.82
CA ASN A 309 -18.43 -6.40 -12.60
C ASN A 309 -18.25 -5.04 -11.91
N ALA A 310 -17.31 -4.91 -10.98
CA ALA A 310 -17.04 -3.63 -10.33
C ALA A 310 -16.44 -2.64 -11.32
N PHE A 311 -15.53 -3.08 -12.19
CA PHE A 311 -15.01 -2.27 -13.29
C PHE A 311 -16.11 -1.84 -14.26
N VAL A 312 -16.97 -2.76 -14.71
CA VAL A 312 -18.13 -2.46 -15.58
C VAL A 312 -19.05 -1.43 -14.92
N LEU A 313 -19.34 -1.59 -13.63
CA LEU A 313 -20.19 -0.67 -12.88
C LEU A 313 -19.56 0.73 -12.75
N LEU A 314 -18.25 0.82 -12.50
CA LEU A 314 -17.53 2.09 -12.47
C LEU A 314 -17.57 2.77 -13.85
N MET A 315 -17.29 2.04 -14.92
CA MET A 315 -17.36 2.56 -16.29
C MET A 315 -18.77 3.02 -16.65
N PHE A 316 -19.79 2.25 -16.27
CA PHE A 316 -21.18 2.63 -16.43
C PHE A 316 -21.50 3.94 -15.71
N HIS A 317 -20.95 4.17 -14.52
CA HIS A 317 -21.15 5.42 -13.81
C HIS A 317 -20.40 6.62 -14.40
N VAL A 318 -19.22 6.41 -14.99
CA VAL A 318 -18.36 7.46 -15.56
C VAL A 318 -18.74 7.85 -16.99
N LEU A 319 -19.07 6.87 -17.85
CA LEU A 319 -19.25 7.08 -19.30
C LEU A 319 -20.69 7.44 -19.70
N VAL A 320 -21.68 7.04 -18.88
CA VAL A 320 -23.10 7.25 -19.20
C VAL A 320 -23.48 8.73 -19.08
N LYS A 321 -23.88 9.31 -20.21
CA LYS A 321 -24.45 10.65 -20.25
C LYS A 321 -25.72 10.74 -19.40
N THR A 322 -25.65 11.54 -18.33
CA THR A 322 -26.83 11.85 -17.51
C THR A 322 -27.55 13.04 -18.13
N ASN A 323 -28.74 12.81 -18.69
CA ASN A 323 -29.54 13.82 -19.42
C ASN A 323 -30.18 14.89 -18.51
N GLY A 324 -29.53 15.32 -17.43
CA GLY A 324 -30.04 16.35 -16.50
C GLY A 324 -31.28 15.94 -15.69
N LYS A 325 -31.89 14.78 -15.96
CA LYS A 325 -32.97 14.22 -15.12
C LYS A 325 -32.40 13.80 -13.77
N LYS A 326 -33.05 14.25 -12.70
CA LYS A 326 -32.68 13.98 -11.30
C LYS A 326 -32.72 12.48 -10.94
N TYR A 327 -33.48 11.69 -11.70
CA TYR A 327 -33.62 10.24 -11.57
C TYR A 327 -33.53 9.56 -12.94
N ASP A 328 -32.67 8.56 -13.04
CA ASP A 328 -32.44 7.77 -14.24
C ASP A 328 -32.75 6.29 -13.96
N ALA A 329 -34.01 5.91 -14.17
CA ALA A 329 -34.53 4.58 -13.81
C ALA A 329 -33.74 3.44 -14.47
N VAL A 330 -33.29 3.61 -15.72
CA VAL A 330 -32.49 2.61 -16.43
C VAL A 330 -31.16 2.39 -15.73
N LYS A 331 -30.44 3.47 -15.39
CA LYS A 331 -29.18 3.39 -14.67
C LYS A 331 -29.37 2.71 -13.31
N MET A 332 -30.42 3.09 -12.59
CA MET A 332 -30.78 2.48 -11.31
C MET A 332 -31.01 0.97 -11.44
N ILE A 333 -31.85 0.53 -12.39
CA ILE A 333 -32.21 -0.88 -12.58
C ILE A 333 -30.98 -1.72 -12.94
N TYR A 334 -30.21 -1.31 -13.96
CA TYR A 334 -29.04 -2.08 -14.40
C TYR A 334 -27.95 -2.12 -13.33
N SER A 335 -27.66 -0.99 -12.66
CA SER A 335 -26.70 -0.97 -11.55
C SER A 335 -27.14 -1.86 -10.39
N SER A 336 -28.44 -1.86 -10.04
CA SER A 336 -28.98 -2.73 -9.00
C SER A 336 -28.89 -4.21 -9.39
N LEU A 337 -29.24 -4.57 -10.63
CA LEU A 337 -29.14 -5.95 -11.12
C LEU A 337 -27.71 -6.47 -11.12
N ILE A 338 -26.75 -5.71 -11.66
CA ILE A 338 -25.32 -6.09 -11.59
C ILE A 338 -24.90 -6.27 -10.14
N SER A 339 -25.30 -5.37 -9.24
CA SER A 339 -24.90 -5.43 -7.84
C SER A 339 -25.48 -6.66 -7.13
N ILE A 340 -26.78 -6.94 -7.31
CA ILE A 340 -27.44 -8.10 -6.70
C ILE A 340 -26.83 -9.40 -7.23
N PHE A 341 -26.66 -9.53 -8.55
CA PHE A 341 -26.08 -10.74 -9.13
C PHE A 341 -24.63 -10.93 -8.67
N THR A 342 -23.85 -9.84 -8.57
CA THR A 342 -22.48 -9.94 -8.06
C THR A 342 -22.44 -10.30 -6.58
N LEU A 343 -23.39 -9.84 -5.76
CA LEU A 343 -23.46 -10.24 -4.35
C LEU A 343 -23.75 -11.73 -4.19
N VAL A 344 -24.59 -12.31 -5.06
CA VAL A 344 -24.79 -13.77 -5.11
C VAL A 344 -23.47 -14.48 -5.46
N LEU A 345 -22.74 -14.01 -6.49
CA LEU A 345 -21.44 -14.58 -6.86
C LEU A 345 -20.39 -14.46 -5.74
N VAL A 346 -20.37 -13.33 -5.01
CA VAL A 346 -19.52 -13.13 -3.82
C VAL A 346 -19.88 -14.13 -2.73
N ALA A 347 -21.16 -14.38 -2.46
CA ALA A 347 -21.59 -15.38 -1.50
C ALA A 347 -21.15 -16.80 -1.91
N THR A 348 -21.28 -17.15 -3.20
CA THR A 348 -20.78 -18.43 -3.74
C THR A 348 -19.28 -18.56 -3.58
N ALA A 349 -18.51 -17.51 -3.88
CA ALA A 349 -17.06 -17.52 -3.74
C ALA A 349 -16.62 -17.64 -2.27
N LEU A 350 -17.31 -16.95 -1.36
CA LEU A 350 -17.04 -17.05 0.08
C LEU A 350 -17.33 -18.44 0.62
N SER A 351 -18.45 -19.06 0.23
CA SER A 351 -18.79 -20.44 0.60
C SER A 351 -17.68 -21.41 0.18
N LYS A 352 -17.19 -21.29 -1.07
CA LYS A 352 -16.05 -22.09 -1.56
C LYS A 352 -14.76 -21.85 -0.76
N MET A 353 -14.46 -20.59 -0.43
CA MET A 353 -13.27 -20.25 0.35
C MET A 353 -13.34 -20.80 1.78
N LEU A 354 -14.51 -20.76 2.43
CA LEU A 354 -14.71 -21.34 3.75
C LEU A 354 -14.48 -22.86 3.73
N LEU A 355 -15.07 -23.58 2.77
CA LEU A 355 -14.80 -25.00 2.57
C LEU A 355 -13.30 -25.28 2.32
N TYR A 356 -12.64 -24.39 1.59
CA TYR A 356 -11.21 -24.52 1.31
C TYR A 356 -10.35 -24.34 2.57
N ILE A 357 -10.73 -23.41 3.45
CA ILE A 357 -10.07 -23.17 4.75
C ILE A 357 -10.35 -24.33 5.72
N ASP A 358 -11.57 -24.85 5.73
CA ASP A 358 -11.94 -25.99 6.58
C ASP A 358 -11.12 -27.23 6.21
N SER A 359 -10.92 -27.46 4.91
CA SER A 359 -10.20 -28.64 4.42
C SER A 359 -8.67 -28.56 4.55
N TYR A 360 -8.07 -27.35 4.48
CA TYR A 360 -6.61 -27.19 4.36
C TYR A 360 -6.00 -26.10 5.26
N GLY A 361 -6.77 -25.53 6.18
CA GLY A 361 -6.33 -24.47 7.07
C GLY A 361 -6.20 -23.09 6.42
N LEU A 362 -5.68 -22.14 7.17
CA LEU A 362 -5.41 -20.78 6.69
C LEU A 362 -4.05 -20.69 5.99
N THR A 363 -3.97 -19.85 4.97
CA THR A 363 -2.73 -19.39 4.35
C THR A 363 -2.85 -17.91 4.03
N ARG A 364 -1.72 -17.24 3.81
CA ARG A 364 -1.69 -15.81 3.39
C ARG A 364 -2.60 -15.56 2.19
N LEU A 365 -2.54 -16.43 1.17
CA LEU A 365 -3.35 -16.28 -0.04
C LEU A 365 -4.86 -16.40 0.26
N ARG A 366 -5.28 -17.38 1.06
CA ARG A 366 -6.70 -17.55 1.45
C ARG A 366 -7.20 -16.33 2.25
N VAL A 367 -6.39 -15.79 3.16
CA VAL A 367 -6.73 -14.57 3.91
C VAL A 367 -6.86 -13.36 2.98
N TYR A 368 -5.88 -13.13 2.09
CA TYR A 368 -5.91 -11.99 1.17
C TYR A 368 -7.06 -12.09 0.16
N SER A 369 -7.33 -13.29 -0.38
CA SER A 369 -8.47 -13.53 -1.26
C SER A 369 -9.80 -13.33 -0.53
N SER A 370 -9.94 -13.82 0.71
CA SER A 370 -11.12 -13.59 1.54
C SER A 370 -11.33 -12.10 1.83
N TRP A 371 -10.27 -11.40 2.20
CA TRP A 371 -10.31 -9.95 2.44
C TRP A 371 -10.78 -9.20 1.19
N MET A 372 -10.24 -9.53 0.02
CA MET A 372 -10.57 -8.86 -1.24
C MET A 372 -12.02 -9.14 -1.67
N ILE A 373 -12.50 -10.39 -1.56
CA ILE A 373 -13.86 -10.73 -1.97
C ILE A 373 -14.92 -10.13 -1.02
N ILE A 374 -14.63 -10.03 0.28
CA ILE A 374 -15.52 -9.35 1.24
C ILE A 374 -15.53 -7.85 0.95
N LEU A 375 -14.37 -7.22 0.75
CA LEU A 375 -14.27 -5.80 0.41
C LEU A 375 -15.08 -5.47 -0.85
N LEU A 376 -15.00 -6.35 -1.85
CA LEU A 376 -15.77 -6.23 -3.10
C LEU A 376 -17.28 -6.41 -2.87
N GLY A 377 -17.67 -7.37 -2.03
CA GLY A 377 -19.06 -7.50 -1.58
C GLY A 377 -19.57 -6.21 -0.94
N VAL A 378 -18.82 -5.62 -0.01
CA VAL A 378 -19.19 -4.35 0.64
C VAL A 378 -19.25 -3.20 -0.38
N PHE A 379 -18.35 -3.16 -1.36
CA PHE A 379 -18.42 -2.19 -2.47
C PHE A 379 -19.75 -2.28 -3.22
N PHE A 380 -20.22 -3.49 -3.55
CA PHE A 380 -21.51 -3.68 -4.21
C PHE A 380 -22.69 -3.37 -3.30
N VAL A 381 -22.63 -3.69 -2.00
CA VAL A 381 -23.65 -3.28 -1.03
C VAL A 381 -23.77 -1.75 -0.97
N ILE A 382 -22.65 -1.03 -0.83
CA ILE A 382 -22.65 0.44 -0.79
C ILE A 382 -23.20 1.02 -2.09
N THR A 383 -22.80 0.47 -3.23
CA THR A 383 -23.26 0.95 -4.54
C THR A 383 -24.74 0.66 -4.75
N LEU A 384 -25.26 -0.47 -4.26
CA LEU A 384 -26.68 -0.81 -4.28
C LEU A 384 -27.49 0.15 -3.38
N ILE A 385 -27.04 0.40 -2.15
CA ILE A 385 -27.69 1.36 -1.24
C ILE A 385 -27.71 2.77 -1.83
N TYR A 386 -26.62 3.18 -2.49
CA TYR A 386 -26.54 4.48 -3.16
C TYR A 386 -27.64 4.69 -4.22
N GLN A 387 -28.10 3.62 -4.88
CA GLN A 387 -29.19 3.73 -5.86
C GLN A 387 -30.52 4.16 -5.22
N PHE A 388 -30.75 3.79 -3.96
CA PHE A 388 -31.96 4.17 -3.23
C PHE A 388 -31.77 5.45 -2.40
N ILE A 389 -30.51 5.79 -2.06
CA ILE A 389 -30.17 6.97 -1.26
C ILE A 389 -29.12 7.83 -2.00
N PRO A 390 -29.51 8.57 -3.06
CA PRO A 390 -28.58 9.27 -3.95
C PRO A 390 -27.83 10.46 -3.30
N LYS A 391 -28.22 10.86 -2.08
CA LYS A 391 -27.49 11.88 -1.30
C LYS A 391 -26.25 11.31 -0.59
N LEU A 392 -26.03 9.99 -0.62
CA LEU A 392 -24.87 9.39 0.02
C LEU A 392 -23.57 9.76 -0.70
N PRO A 393 -22.54 10.20 0.03
CA PRO A 393 -21.23 10.49 -0.53
C PRO A 393 -20.48 9.19 -0.89
N ILE A 394 -20.86 8.54 -2.00
CA ILE A 394 -20.39 7.19 -2.36
C ILE A 394 -18.87 7.03 -2.32
N ILE A 395 -18.11 7.98 -2.90
CA ILE A 395 -16.65 7.91 -2.92
C ILE A 395 -16.08 7.98 -1.49
N SER A 396 -16.65 8.83 -0.63
CA SER A 396 -16.20 8.88 0.77
C SER A 396 -16.50 7.57 1.49
N SER A 397 -17.70 7.02 1.31
CA SER A 397 -18.09 5.76 1.93
C SER A 397 -17.17 4.61 1.50
N LEU A 398 -16.81 4.54 0.22
CA LEU A 398 -15.89 3.54 -0.31
C LEU A 398 -14.47 3.70 0.24
N VAL A 399 -13.94 4.93 0.30
CA VAL A 399 -12.61 5.20 0.87
C VAL A 399 -12.57 4.86 2.36
N ILE A 400 -13.57 5.26 3.14
CA ILE A 400 -13.67 4.92 4.56
C ILE A 400 -13.72 3.41 4.74
N THR A 401 -14.54 2.72 3.95
CA THR A 401 -14.63 1.24 3.97
C THR A 401 -13.27 0.62 3.69
N PHE A 402 -12.58 1.06 2.64
CA PHE A 402 -11.25 0.57 2.31
C PHE A 402 -10.26 0.79 3.46
N VAL A 403 -10.22 1.98 4.07
CA VAL A 403 -9.33 2.29 5.20
C VAL A 403 -9.61 1.35 6.39
N ILE A 404 -10.89 1.12 6.72
CA ILE A 404 -11.28 0.21 7.81
C ILE A 404 -10.82 -1.22 7.49
N PHE A 405 -11.15 -1.74 6.31
CA PHE A 405 -10.77 -3.09 5.89
C PHE A 405 -9.26 -3.27 5.81
N PHE A 406 -8.55 -2.26 5.30
CA PHE A 406 -7.09 -2.31 5.22
C PHE A 406 -6.45 -2.23 6.61
N GLY A 407 -7.02 -1.46 7.54
CA GLY A 407 -6.63 -1.49 8.95
C GLY A 407 -6.86 -2.85 9.61
N LEU A 408 -7.99 -3.49 9.35
CA LEU A 408 -8.28 -4.86 9.83
C LEU A 408 -7.29 -5.90 9.28
N LEU A 409 -6.68 -5.64 8.12
CA LEU A 409 -5.66 -6.51 7.53
C LEU A 409 -4.24 -6.19 8.01
N THR A 410 -3.94 -4.93 8.29
CA THR A 410 -2.55 -4.48 8.54
C THR A 410 -2.21 -4.25 10.00
N ILE A 411 -3.20 -3.96 10.86
CA ILE A 411 -2.97 -3.73 12.28
C ILE A 411 -2.81 -5.07 13.02
N PRO A 412 -3.67 -6.10 12.84
CA PRO A 412 -3.40 -7.41 13.40
C PRO A 412 -2.18 -8.05 12.72
N ASP A 413 -1.44 -8.85 13.48
CA ASP A 413 -0.38 -9.66 12.89
C ASP A 413 -0.99 -10.87 12.17
N VAL A 414 -1.29 -10.70 10.88
CA VAL A 414 -1.96 -11.73 10.05
C VAL A 414 -1.19 -13.04 10.04
N ASP A 415 0.14 -12.98 9.99
CA ASP A 415 0.98 -14.18 9.97
C ASP A 415 0.89 -14.95 11.30
N ALA A 416 0.83 -14.25 12.44
CA ALA A 416 0.60 -14.89 13.74
C ALA A 416 -0.82 -15.47 13.86
N VAL A 417 -1.84 -14.78 13.33
CA VAL A 417 -3.22 -15.28 13.30
C VAL A 417 -3.32 -16.58 12.51
N ILE A 418 -2.66 -16.64 11.34
CA ILE A 418 -2.62 -17.85 10.51
C ILE A 418 -1.89 -18.98 11.23
N ALA A 419 -0.71 -18.69 11.81
CA ALA A 419 0.08 -19.68 12.54
C ALA A 419 -0.70 -20.32 13.69
N ASN A 420 -1.29 -19.49 14.56
CA ASN A 420 -2.09 -19.95 15.70
C ASN A 420 -3.32 -20.74 15.25
N TYR A 421 -4.02 -20.29 14.20
CA TYR A 421 -5.18 -21.02 13.69
C TYR A 421 -4.83 -22.43 13.21
N ASN A 422 -3.73 -22.57 12.46
CA ASN A 422 -3.31 -23.86 11.92
C ASN A 422 -2.77 -24.79 13.00
N VAL A 423 -1.97 -24.28 13.95
CA VAL A 423 -1.49 -25.05 15.11
C VAL A 423 -2.67 -25.55 15.93
N ASN A 424 -3.60 -24.66 16.31
CA ASN A 424 -4.77 -25.06 17.08
C ASN A 424 -5.66 -26.05 16.31
N ALA A 425 -5.84 -25.89 14.99
CA ALA A 425 -6.60 -26.85 14.20
C ALA A 425 -5.95 -28.25 14.16
N TYR A 426 -4.63 -28.32 14.16
CA TYR A 426 -3.91 -29.58 14.27
C TYR A 426 -4.05 -30.20 15.67
N LEU A 427 -3.84 -29.41 16.73
CA LEU A 427 -3.96 -29.86 18.12
C LEU A 427 -5.39 -30.29 18.49
N ASP A 428 -6.40 -29.64 17.93
CA ASP A 428 -7.82 -30.00 18.07
C ASP A 428 -8.19 -31.30 17.30
N GLY A 429 -7.27 -31.86 16.50
CA GLY A 429 -7.54 -33.00 15.61
C GLY A 429 -8.40 -32.66 14.38
N ARG A 430 -8.62 -31.37 14.08
CA ARG A 430 -9.36 -30.95 12.87
C ARG A 430 -8.56 -31.17 11.60
N HIS A 431 -7.23 -31.02 11.67
CA HIS A 431 -6.31 -31.29 10.57
C HIS A 431 -5.32 -32.39 10.95
N ASN A 432 -5.16 -33.38 10.08
CA ASN A 432 -4.30 -34.54 10.34
C ASN A 432 -2.80 -34.25 10.17
N SER A 433 -2.44 -33.11 9.60
CA SER A 433 -1.06 -32.73 9.35
C SER A 433 -0.87 -31.22 9.45
N ILE A 434 0.35 -30.83 9.81
CA ILE A 434 0.76 -29.44 9.90
C ILE A 434 2.02 -29.21 9.07
N ASP A 435 2.02 -28.12 8.30
CA ASP A 435 3.14 -27.73 7.46
C ASP A 435 4.03 -26.73 8.19
N VAL A 436 5.05 -27.25 8.88
CA VAL A 436 6.05 -26.47 9.63
C VAL A 436 6.86 -25.56 8.70
N TYR A 437 7.14 -25.99 7.46
CA TYR A 437 7.88 -25.16 6.51
C TYR A 437 7.10 -23.89 6.18
N THR A 438 5.79 -24.00 6.01
CA THR A 438 4.93 -22.82 5.84
C THR A 438 4.97 -21.89 7.06
N LEU A 439 5.00 -22.42 8.28
CA LEU A 439 5.13 -21.63 9.51
C LEU A 439 6.48 -20.90 9.60
N GLU A 440 7.57 -21.52 9.16
CA GLU A 440 8.90 -20.87 9.12
C GLU A 440 8.88 -19.61 8.24
N THR A 441 8.15 -19.64 7.11
CA THR A 441 8.01 -18.46 6.22
C THR A 441 7.30 -17.27 6.86
N TYR A 442 6.64 -17.47 8.01
CA TYR A 442 5.99 -16.43 8.81
C TYR A 442 6.96 -15.77 9.80
N GLY A 443 8.16 -16.31 9.98
CA GLY A 443 9.24 -15.73 10.76
C GLY A 443 8.87 -15.51 12.23
N THR A 444 9.25 -14.36 12.79
CA THR A 444 9.01 -14.01 14.21
C THR A 444 7.55 -14.07 14.65
N SER A 445 6.61 -13.94 13.72
CA SER A 445 5.17 -14.03 13.99
C SER A 445 4.70 -15.44 14.33
N ALA A 446 5.38 -16.48 13.83
CA ALA A 446 5.02 -17.88 14.12
C ALA A 446 5.66 -18.44 15.39
N VAL A 447 6.65 -17.76 15.98
CA VAL A 447 7.40 -18.26 17.15
C VAL A 447 6.48 -18.68 18.32
N PRO A 448 5.45 -17.91 18.73
CA PRO A 448 4.53 -18.35 19.78
C PRO A 448 3.83 -19.67 19.44
N ALA A 449 3.34 -19.82 18.21
CA ALA A 449 2.65 -21.02 17.74
C ALA A 449 3.61 -22.22 17.62
N LEU A 450 4.85 -21.99 17.22
CA LEU A 450 5.89 -23.02 17.13
C LEU A 450 6.27 -23.56 18.51
N TYR A 451 6.38 -22.70 19.54
CA TYR A 451 6.62 -23.15 20.91
C TYR A 451 5.43 -23.93 21.47
N GLU A 452 4.19 -23.50 21.23
CA GLU A 452 3.00 -24.25 21.63
C GLU A 452 2.97 -25.66 21.03
N LEU A 453 3.32 -25.79 19.75
CA LEU A 453 3.43 -27.08 19.07
C LEU A 453 4.61 -27.92 19.58
N LYS A 454 5.75 -27.28 19.87
CA LYS A 454 6.93 -27.92 20.47
C LYS A 454 6.60 -28.52 21.84
N ASP A 455 6.01 -27.71 22.73
CA ASP A 455 5.63 -28.12 24.08
C ASP A 455 4.63 -29.28 24.04
N HIS A 456 3.70 -29.29 23.08
CA HIS A 456 2.77 -30.41 22.90
C HIS A 456 3.52 -31.72 22.60
N PHE A 457 4.44 -31.70 21.63
CA PHE A 457 5.20 -32.91 21.26
C PHE A 457 6.21 -33.35 22.34
N GLU A 458 6.84 -32.41 23.06
CA GLU A 458 7.78 -32.75 24.14
C GLU A 458 7.10 -33.38 25.35
N ASN A 459 5.81 -33.05 25.58
CA ASN A 459 5.03 -33.59 26.69
C ASN A 459 4.21 -34.84 26.32
N ASP A 460 4.19 -35.25 25.06
CA ASP A 460 3.47 -36.45 24.61
C ASP A 460 4.33 -37.72 24.84
N PRO A 461 3.96 -38.60 25.79
CA PRO A 461 4.73 -39.81 26.07
C PRO A 461 4.65 -40.86 24.95
N ASP A 462 3.66 -40.76 24.04
CA ASP A 462 3.41 -41.70 22.95
C ASP A 462 3.71 -41.10 21.56
N ILE A 463 4.65 -40.14 21.50
CA ILE A 463 5.04 -39.45 20.26
C ILE A 463 5.45 -40.44 19.16
N ASN A 464 4.86 -40.29 17.97
CA ASN A 464 5.17 -41.16 16.84
C ASN A 464 6.40 -40.68 16.04
N ASN A 465 6.96 -41.57 15.20
CA ASN A 465 8.14 -41.25 14.37
C ASN A 465 7.94 -40.05 13.42
N SER A 466 6.69 -39.76 12.99
CA SER A 466 6.39 -38.59 12.16
C SER A 466 6.39 -37.29 12.97
N GLU A 467 5.88 -37.32 14.19
CA GLU A 467 5.86 -36.18 15.11
C GLU A 467 7.27 -35.87 15.61
N GLU A 468 8.10 -36.88 15.86
CA GLU A 468 9.52 -36.66 16.20
C GLU A 468 10.29 -35.95 15.07
N ARG A 469 9.98 -36.26 13.80
CA ARG A 469 10.55 -35.54 12.64
C ARG A 469 10.03 -34.10 12.59
N THR A 470 8.75 -33.90 12.87
CA THR A 470 8.13 -32.57 12.95
C THR A 470 8.78 -31.73 14.05
N LEU A 471 9.02 -32.31 15.23
CA LEU A 471 9.72 -31.67 16.35
C LEU A 471 11.15 -31.25 15.97
N LYS A 472 11.89 -32.11 15.28
CA LYS A 472 13.23 -31.75 14.74
C LYS A 472 13.16 -30.56 13.78
N HIS A 473 12.16 -30.53 12.91
CA HIS A 473 11.96 -29.39 12.00
C HIS A 473 11.57 -28.12 12.76
N ILE A 474 10.71 -28.19 13.78
CA ILE A 474 10.33 -27.04 14.61
C ILE A 474 11.57 -26.42 15.26
N ASN A 475 12.43 -27.24 15.87
CA ASN A 475 13.67 -26.75 16.49
C ASN A 475 14.59 -26.09 15.46
N ALA A 476 14.79 -26.71 14.28
CA ALA A 476 15.58 -26.10 13.21
C ALA A 476 14.99 -24.75 12.73
N SER A 477 13.67 -24.66 12.55
CA SER A 477 13.01 -23.42 12.17
C SER A 477 13.14 -22.34 13.26
N LEU A 478 13.04 -22.71 14.55
CA LEU A 478 13.27 -21.78 15.67
C LEU A 478 14.69 -21.22 15.67
N ASP A 479 15.70 -22.06 15.40
CA ASP A 479 17.11 -21.64 15.30
C ASP A 479 17.33 -20.66 14.14
N VAL A 480 16.77 -20.96 12.96
CA VAL A 480 16.84 -20.07 11.79
C VAL A 480 16.19 -18.72 12.09
N ILE A 481 15.01 -18.70 12.72
CA ILE A 481 14.31 -17.46 13.07
C ILE A 481 15.10 -16.67 14.13
N LYS A 482 15.73 -17.36 15.08
CA LYS A 482 16.55 -16.77 16.13
C LYS A 482 17.77 -16.05 15.55
N GLU A 483 18.53 -16.68 14.66
CA GLU A 483 19.70 -16.08 14.00
C GLU A 483 19.31 -14.80 13.25
N GLN A 484 18.16 -14.81 12.55
CA GLN A 484 17.63 -13.63 11.85
C GLN A 484 17.15 -12.51 12.80
N THR A 485 16.89 -12.83 14.07
CA THR A 485 16.30 -11.93 15.06
C THR A 485 17.35 -11.11 15.83
N GLU A 486 18.63 -11.47 15.78
CA GLU A 486 19.71 -10.89 16.57
C GLU A 486 20.13 -9.44 16.23
N SER A 487 19.46 -8.76 15.30
CA SER A 487 19.87 -7.39 14.95
C SER A 487 19.82 -6.42 16.14
N LYS A 488 20.96 -5.76 16.40
CA LYS A 488 21.16 -4.79 17.51
C LYS A 488 20.57 -3.39 17.24
N ASN A 489 20.02 -3.15 16.05
CA ASN A 489 19.51 -1.82 15.67
C ASN A 489 18.14 -1.52 16.31
N ILE A 490 18.04 -0.42 17.07
CA ILE A 490 16.78 0.02 17.71
C ILE A 490 15.68 0.33 16.69
N PHE A 491 16.05 0.79 15.49
CA PHE A 491 15.09 1.13 14.42
C PHE A 491 14.43 -0.10 13.79
N SER A 492 14.96 -1.31 14.06
CA SER A 492 14.42 -2.58 13.59
C SER A 492 13.32 -3.18 14.47
N PHE A 493 12.86 -2.44 15.48
CA PHE A 493 11.89 -2.90 16.44
C PHE A 493 10.50 -3.12 15.81
N ASP A 494 9.97 -4.34 15.98
CA ASP A 494 8.55 -4.66 15.80
C ASP A 494 8.04 -5.56 16.95
N ILE A 495 6.71 -5.59 17.12
CA ILE A 495 6.07 -6.32 18.22
C ILE A 495 6.29 -7.84 18.13
N PRO A 496 6.17 -8.49 16.96
CA PRO A 496 6.39 -9.93 16.87
C PRO A 496 7.83 -10.32 17.21
N LYS A 497 8.83 -9.55 16.77
CA LYS A 497 10.23 -9.77 17.14
C LYS A 497 10.48 -9.61 18.64
N TYR A 498 9.83 -8.64 19.28
CA TYR A 498 9.90 -8.50 20.74
C TYR A 498 9.30 -9.72 21.47
N LYS A 499 8.13 -10.20 21.02
CA LYS A 499 7.49 -11.41 21.58
C LYS A 499 8.37 -12.64 21.39
N ALA A 500 8.94 -12.83 20.19
CA ALA A 500 9.86 -13.91 19.88
C ALA A 500 11.10 -13.88 20.79
N LYS A 501 11.77 -12.72 20.92
CA LYS A 501 12.93 -12.55 21.82
C LYS A 501 12.60 -12.88 23.27
N LYS A 502 11.40 -12.55 23.75
CA LYS A 502 10.97 -12.91 25.10
C LYS A 502 10.82 -14.43 25.25
N LEU A 503 10.25 -15.12 24.26
CA LEU A 503 10.05 -16.56 24.29
C LEU A 503 11.37 -17.34 24.20
N PHE A 504 12.31 -16.91 23.33
CA PHE A 504 13.65 -17.49 23.27
C PHE A 504 14.38 -17.42 24.62
N LYS A 505 14.20 -16.33 25.39
CA LYS A 505 14.77 -16.21 26.73
C LYS A 505 14.13 -17.15 27.75
N VAL A 506 12.82 -17.37 27.68
CA VAL A 506 12.09 -18.23 28.63
C VAL A 506 12.48 -19.69 28.47
N HIS A 507 12.69 -20.15 27.23
CA HIS A 507 13.03 -21.55 26.94
C HIS A 507 14.53 -21.86 27.07
N GLY A 508 15.33 -20.93 27.62
CA GLY A 508 16.77 -21.13 27.82
C GLY A 508 17.61 -21.06 26.54
N ASP A 509 17.02 -20.64 25.42
CA ASP A 509 17.69 -20.56 24.13
C ASP A 509 18.59 -19.31 24.01
N VAL A 510 18.79 -18.49 25.05
CA VAL A 510 19.66 -17.30 25.01
C VAL A 510 20.46 -17.15 26.30
N ASP A 511 21.79 -17.26 26.20
CA ASP A 511 22.72 -16.75 27.21
C ASP A 511 22.79 -15.22 27.10
N LEU A 512 22.44 -14.52 28.17
CA LEU A 512 22.59 -13.07 28.28
C LEU A 512 24.02 -12.74 28.68
N ASN A 513 24.82 -12.32 27.71
CA ASN A 513 25.83 -11.29 27.92
C ASN A 513 25.75 -10.25 26.77
N GLU A 514 25.37 -9.02 27.15
CA GLU A 514 25.42 -7.74 26.42
C GLU A 514 24.27 -7.33 25.48
#